data_AF-A0A8T7H129-F1
#
_entry.id   AF-A0A8T7H129-F1
#
_cell.length_a   1.000
_cell.length_b   1.000
_cell.length_c   1.000
_cell.angle_alpha   90.00
_cell.angle_beta   90.00
_cell.angle_gamma   90.00
#
_symmetry.space_group_name_H-M   'P 1'
#
loop_
_entity.id
_entity.type
_entity.pdbx_description
1 polymer ?
#
loop_
_entity_poly.entity_id
_entity_poly.type
_entity_poly.pdbx_seq_one_letter_code
_entity_poly.pdbx_strand_id
1 'polypeptide(L)'
;MDVVTLLKVIARGVVDQSIKCVEVHAKCIDPPALTSGMLRRYGMHSEHTILNFWRSLDKLLSRGGRISIYRSRHMDFCLLLLHRMEEVYYAQDIDMYVDPLDCDTHRCTSAPHTHTLKIYIEGRYGDRTEISLNVVHVLSIAISREPRFGECLEDFASNPISIPKLLRVSRCIHDMMKRNRGVLEKILEKVPDDINSFLNLSPLLRRVIRSL
;
A
#
# COMPACT_ATOMS: atom_id res chain seq x y z
N MET A 1 -8.35 -19.05 4.73
CA MET A 1 -9.06 -17.78 4.49
C MET A 1 -9.17 -17.58 2.99
N ASP A 2 -10.31 -17.10 2.50
CA ASP A 2 -10.49 -16.80 1.07
C ASP A 2 -9.73 -15.54 0.64
N VAL A 3 -9.49 -15.41 -0.67
CA VAL A 3 -8.68 -14.32 -1.23
C VAL A 3 -9.35 -12.96 -1.08
N VAL A 4 -10.69 -12.88 -1.11
CA VAL A 4 -11.41 -11.62 -0.99
C VAL A 4 -11.24 -11.04 0.42
N THR A 5 -11.43 -11.87 1.44
CA THR A 5 -11.21 -11.46 2.84
C THR A 5 -9.77 -11.03 3.08
N LEU A 6 -8.80 -11.79 2.52
CA LEU A 6 -7.38 -11.44 2.58
C LEU A 6 -7.11 -10.03 1.99
N LEU A 7 -7.61 -9.76 0.78
CA LEU A 7 -7.42 -8.48 0.10
C LEU A 7 -8.09 -7.32 0.85
N LYS A 8 -9.27 -7.54 1.45
CA LYS A 8 -9.96 -6.56 2.29
C LYS A 8 -9.10 -6.12 3.48
N VAL A 9 -8.50 -7.08 4.18
CA VAL A 9 -7.66 -6.80 5.34
C VAL A 9 -6.35 -6.11 4.93
N ILE A 10 -5.74 -6.50 3.81
CA ILE A 10 -4.55 -5.83 3.26
C ILE A 10 -4.86 -4.37 2.91
N ALA A 11 -5.93 -4.12 2.15
CA ALA A 11 -6.31 -2.77 1.75
C ALA A 11 -6.60 -1.89 2.98
N ARG A 12 -7.35 -2.42 3.96
CA ARG A 12 -7.60 -1.74 5.23
C ARG A 12 -6.31 -1.41 5.96
N GLY A 13 -5.39 -2.37 6.12
CA GLY A 13 -4.11 -2.16 6.78
C GLY A 13 -3.29 -1.02 6.17
N VAL A 14 -3.15 -1.03 4.85
CA VAL A 14 -2.43 0.01 4.11
C VAL A 14 -3.07 1.38 4.34
N VAL A 15 -4.39 1.49 4.21
CA VAL A 15 -5.10 2.77 4.31
C VAL A 15 -5.11 3.30 5.75
N ASP A 16 -5.45 2.45 6.73
CA ASP A 16 -5.45 2.83 8.15
C ASP A 16 -4.07 3.33 8.58
N GLN A 17 -2.99 2.64 8.20
CA GLN A 17 -1.61 3.07 8.49
C GLN A 17 -1.29 4.41 7.81
N SER A 18 -1.62 4.55 6.53
CA SER A 18 -1.30 5.77 5.77
C SER A 18 -2.00 7.00 6.33
N ILE A 19 -3.28 6.88 6.70
CA ILE A 19 -4.05 7.95 7.31
C ILE A 19 -3.50 8.27 8.70
N LYS A 20 -3.24 7.23 9.51
CA LYS A 20 -2.72 7.42 10.87
C LYS A 20 -1.38 8.16 10.86
N CYS A 21 -0.48 7.87 9.90
CA CYS A 21 0.76 8.63 9.72
C CYS A 21 0.50 10.14 9.59
N VAL A 22 -0.51 10.53 8.80
CA VAL A 22 -0.84 11.93 8.56
C VAL A 22 -1.46 12.56 9.82
N GLU A 23 -2.41 11.87 10.45
CA GLU A 23 -3.10 12.34 11.67
C GLU A 23 -2.14 12.64 12.82
N VAL A 24 -1.10 11.81 12.97
CA VAL A 24 -0.14 11.91 14.09
C VAL A 24 1.17 12.56 13.69
N HIS A 25 1.28 13.05 12.44
CA HIS A 25 2.48 13.66 11.87
C HIS A 25 3.75 12.80 11.99
N ALA A 26 3.62 11.47 11.93
CA ALA A 26 4.75 10.55 11.92
C ALA A 26 5.46 10.55 10.56
N LYS A 27 6.76 10.23 10.54
CA LYS A 27 7.55 10.20 9.29
C LYS A 27 7.15 9.01 8.43
N CYS A 28 6.90 7.85 9.06
CA CYS A 28 6.45 6.64 8.39
C CYS A 28 7.29 6.33 7.13
N ILE A 29 8.61 6.24 7.28
CA ILE A 29 9.52 6.01 6.14
C ILE A 29 9.41 4.56 5.65
N ASP A 30 9.40 3.60 6.59
CA ASP A 30 9.24 2.17 6.26
C ASP A 30 8.36 1.38 7.24
N PRO A 31 7.15 1.87 7.58
CA PRO A 31 6.28 1.17 8.51
C PRO A 31 5.72 -0.11 7.88
N PRO A 32 5.30 -1.08 8.70
CA PRO A 32 4.53 -2.21 8.21
C PRO A 32 3.14 -1.76 7.73
N ALA A 33 2.67 -2.33 6.63
CA ALA A 33 1.27 -2.19 6.21
C ALA A 33 0.32 -3.04 7.07
N LEU A 34 0.80 -4.18 7.57
CA LEU A 34 0.10 -5.02 8.54
C LEU A 34 1.09 -5.68 9.50
N THR A 35 0.64 -5.89 10.74
CA THR A 35 1.32 -6.74 11.73
C THR A 35 0.32 -7.70 12.38
N SER A 36 0.82 -8.75 13.05
CA SER A 36 -0.08 -9.65 13.79
C SER A 36 -0.90 -8.93 14.87
N GLY A 37 -0.33 -7.89 15.50
CA GLY A 37 -1.08 -7.08 16.46
C GLY A 37 -2.16 -6.22 15.80
N MET A 38 -1.95 -5.73 14.58
CA MET A 38 -3.03 -5.07 13.81
C MET A 38 -4.17 -6.03 13.48
N LEU A 39 -3.86 -7.28 13.11
CA LEU A 39 -4.89 -8.28 12.84
C LEU A 39 -5.80 -8.54 14.04
N ARG A 40 -5.24 -8.53 15.26
CA ARG A 40 -6.04 -8.61 16.51
C ARG A 40 -6.98 -7.42 16.66
N ARG A 41 -6.53 -6.21 16.34
CA ARG A 41 -7.36 -4.99 16.33
C ARG A 41 -8.46 -5.04 15.26
N TYR A 42 -8.26 -5.80 14.19
CA TYR A 42 -9.27 -6.06 13.16
C TYR A 42 -10.22 -7.22 13.49
N GLY A 43 -10.20 -7.74 14.71
CA GLY A 43 -11.12 -8.79 15.19
C GLY A 43 -10.60 -10.22 15.03
N MET A 44 -9.36 -10.42 14.58
CA MET A 44 -8.74 -11.75 14.53
C MET A 44 -8.10 -12.08 15.89
N HIS A 45 -8.91 -12.52 16.86
CA HIS A 45 -8.45 -12.75 18.23
C HIS A 45 -7.76 -14.09 18.45
N SER A 46 -7.98 -15.09 17.59
CA SER A 46 -7.36 -16.41 17.75
C SER A 46 -6.02 -16.51 17.01
N GLU A 47 -5.01 -17.08 17.66
CA GLU A 47 -3.70 -17.36 17.04
C GLU A 47 -3.84 -18.24 15.79
N HIS A 48 -4.78 -19.18 15.79
CA HIS A 48 -5.06 -20.01 14.64
C HIS A 48 -5.55 -19.18 13.43
N THR A 49 -6.42 -18.19 13.66
CA THR A 49 -6.92 -17.29 12.62
C THR A 49 -5.79 -16.41 12.06
N ILE A 50 -4.95 -15.85 12.94
CA ILE A 50 -3.78 -15.04 12.56
C ILE A 50 -2.80 -15.86 11.72
N LEU A 51 -2.43 -17.07 12.16
CA LEU A 51 -1.54 -17.95 11.41
C LEU A 51 -2.14 -18.34 10.05
N ASN A 52 -3.45 -18.60 10.00
CA ASN A 52 -4.13 -18.88 8.74
C ASN A 52 -4.15 -17.67 7.79
N PHE A 53 -4.23 -16.44 8.31
CA PHE A 53 -4.08 -15.22 7.50
C PHE A 53 -2.70 -15.18 6.84
N TRP A 54 -1.62 -15.31 7.62
CA TRP A 54 -0.25 -15.27 7.10
C TRP A 54 0.04 -16.40 6.11
N ARG A 55 -0.44 -17.62 6.39
CA ARG A 55 -0.34 -18.74 5.43
C ARG A 55 -1.10 -18.47 4.13
N SER A 56 -2.27 -17.85 4.20
CA SER A 56 -3.02 -17.44 3.00
C SER A 56 -2.27 -16.35 2.23
N LEU A 57 -1.63 -15.42 2.92
CA LEU A 57 -0.77 -14.40 2.31
C LEU A 57 0.44 -15.04 1.62
N ASP A 58 1.17 -15.95 2.27
CA ASP A 58 2.29 -16.67 1.66
C ASP A 58 1.91 -17.38 0.36
N LYS A 59 0.73 -18.01 0.33
CA LYS A 59 0.20 -18.63 -0.89
C LYS A 59 -0.03 -17.61 -2.00
N LEU A 60 -0.57 -16.42 -1.67
CA LEU A 60 -0.73 -15.32 -2.63
C LEU A 60 0.63 -14.82 -3.14
N LEU A 61 1.63 -14.75 -2.27
CA LEU A 61 2.97 -14.26 -2.57
C LEU A 61 3.88 -15.29 -3.25
N SER A 62 3.49 -16.56 -3.32
CA SER A 62 4.27 -17.67 -3.89
C SER A 62 4.81 -17.43 -5.32
N ARG A 63 4.19 -16.51 -6.08
CA ARG A 63 4.65 -16.08 -7.41
C ARG A 63 5.56 -14.83 -7.38
N GLY A 64 6.27 -14.63 -6.28
CA GLY A 64 7.23 -13.54 -6.08
C GLY A 64 6.62 -12.23 -5.58
N GLY A 65 5.34 -12.18 -5.25
CA GLY A 65 4.70 -10.99 -4.64
C GLY A 65 4.73 -9.70 -5.47
N ARG A 66 5.06 -9.78 -6.77
CA ARG A 66 5.18 -8.61 -7.67
C ARG A 66 3.94 -8.40 -8.52
N ILE A 67 3.37 -7.20 -8.48
CA ILE A 67 2.16 -6.83 -9.24
C ILE A 67 2.47 -5.58 -10.07
N SER A 68 2.49 -5.69 -11.40
CA SER A 68 2.75 -4.54 -12.28
C SER A 68 1.56 -3.58 -12.28
N ILE A 69 1.81 -2.33 -11.87
CA ILE A 69 0.79 -1.27 -11.73
C ILE A 69 0.91 -0.19 -12.80
N TYR A 70 2.09 -0.01 -13.37
CA TYR A 70 2.36 0.92 -14.48
C TYR A 70 3.41 0.30 -15.40
N ARG A 71 3.22 0.42 -16.73
CA ARG A 71 4.18 -0.02 -17.74
C ARG A 71 4.14 0.88 -18.97
N SER A 72 5.29 1.44 -19.32
CA SER A 72 5.58 2.11 -20.59
C SER A 72 6.65 1.34 -21.36
N ARG A 73 7.32 1.98 -22.34
CA ARG A 73 8.30 1.31 -23.20
C ARG A 73 9.60 1.02 -22.45
N HIS A 74 10.04 1.95 -21.61
CA HIS A 74 11.32 1.88 -20.91
C HIS A 74 11.18 1.84 -19.40
N MET A 75 9.97 2.02 -18.87
CA MET A 75 9.71 2.02 -17.43
C MET A 75 8.62 1.04 -17.03
N ASP A 76 8.84 0.39 -15.91
CA ASP A 76 7.82 -0.36 -15.20
C ASP A 76 7.82 -0.02 -13.71
N PHE A 77 6.61 0.13 -13.17
CA PHE A 77 6.40 0.15 -11.73
C PHE A 77 5.57 -1.05 -11.31
N CYS A 78 5.99 -1.67 -10.22
CA CYS A 78 5.25 -2.75 -9.60
C CYS A 78 5.10 -2.54 -8.10
N LEU A 79 4.03 -3.08 -7.54
CA LEU A 79 3.93 -3.33 -6.11
C LEU A 79 4.70 -4.60 -5.80
N LEU A 80 5.64 -4.52 -4.85
CA LEU A 80 6.30 -5.66 -4.24
C LEU A 80 5.72 -5.86 -2.84
N LEU A 81 5.06 -7.00 -2.62
CA LEU A 81 4.51 -7.39 -1.32
C LEU A 81 5.49 -8.35 -0.64
N LEU A 82 5.94 -8.00 0.55
CA LEU A 82 6.89 -8.77 1.35
C LEU A 82 6.26 -9.17 2.68
N HIS A 83 6.12 -10.47 2.90
CA HIS A 83 5.81 -11.02 4.21
C HIS A 83 7.11 -11.45 4.90
N ARG A 84 7.35 -10.97 6.12
CA ARG A 84 8.54 -11.28 6.92
C ARG A 84 8.16 -11.54 8.36
N MET A 85 9.07 -12.19 9.08
CA MET A 85 9.06 -12.23 10.53
C MET A 85 10.21 -11.35 11.01
N GLU A 86 9.89 -10.26 11.68
CA GLU A 86 10.86 -9.25 12.08
C GLU A 86 10.50 -8.65 13.45
N GLU A 87 11.43 -7.90 14.02
CA GLU A 87 11.12 -7.02 15.13
C GLU A 87 10.36 -5.80 14.62
N VAL A 88 9.23 -5.49 15.25
CA VAL A 88 8.47 -4.27 14.97
C VAL A 88 8.39 -3.39 16.20
N TYR A 89 8.19 -2.10 15.97
CA TYR A 89 8.08 -1.12 17.03
C TYR A 89 6.65 -0.61 17.12
N TYR A 90 6.12 -0.59 18.34
CA TYR A 90 4.80 -0.05 18.64
C TYR A 90 4.94 1.24 19.43
N ALA A 91 4.59 2.37 18.82
CA ALA A 91 4.56 3.66 19.47
C ALA A 91 3.29 3.78 20.33
N GLN A 92 3.46 3.73 21.65
CA GLN A 92 2.37 3.63 22.63
C GLN A 92 1.50 4.89 22.67
N ASP A 93 2.10 6.06 22.49
CA ASP A 93 1.47 7.37 22.58
C ASP A 93 0.58 7.70 21.37
N ILE A 94 0.87 7.11 20.21
CA ILE A 94 0.10 7.30 18.96
C ILE A 94 -0.68 6.04 18.52
N ASP A 95 -0.62 4.97 19.33
CA ASP A 95 -1.30 3.69 19.11
C ASP A 95 -1.00 3.05 17.73
N MET A 96 0.27 3.06 17.31
CA MET A 96 0.63 2.72 15.93
C MET A 96 1.90 1.86 15.84
N TYR A 97 1.94 0.95 14.87
CA TYR A 97 3.19 0.28 14.48
C TYR A 97 3.99 1.19 13.55
N VAL A 98 5.25 1.41 13.86
CA VAL A 98 6.09 2.40 13.19
C VAL A 98 7.44 1.80 12.79
N ASP A 99 8.19 2.55 11.98
CA ASP A 99 9.60 2.24 11.73
C ASP A 99 10.48 2.77 12.88
N PRO A 100 11.72 2.26 13.04
CA PRO A 100 12.58 2.62 14.16
C PRO A 100 12.88 4.12 14.27
N LEU A 101 12.83 4.89 13.16
CA LEU A 101 13.15 6.32 13.17
C LEU A 101 12.07 7.17 13.82
N ASP A 102 10.83 6.69 13.87
CA ASP A 102 9.75 7.35 14.59
C ASP A 102 9.90 7.16 16.12
N CYS A 103 10.66 6.14 16.56
CA CYS A 103 10.94 5.90 17.97
C CYS A 103 11.93 6.90 18.59
N ASP A 104 12.59 7.72 17.77
CA ASP A 104 13.40 8.85 18.25
C ASP A 104 12.52 9.94 18.90
N THR A 105 11.24 10.04 18.49
CA THR A 105 10.30 11.07 18.94
C THR A 105 9.09 10.51 19.68
N HIS A 106 8.88 9.19 19.66
CA HIS A 106 7.75 8.50 20.27
C HIS A 106 8.17 7.41 21.26
N ARG A 107 7.30 7.07 22.21
CA ARG A 107 7.60 6.01 23.18
C ARG A 107 7.28 4.64 22.57
N CYS A 108 8.29 4.00 22.01
CA CYS A 108 8.15 2.69 21.39
C CYS A 108 8.36 1.50 22.35
N THR A 109 7.64 0.42 22.08
CA THR A 109 7.92 -0.92 22.62
C THR A 109 8.24 -1.87 21.47
N SER A 110 9.32 -2.64 21.61
CA SER A 110 9.68 -3.69 20.65
C SER A 110 8.75 -4.90 20.78
N ALA A 111 8.25 -5.40 19.66
CA ALA A 111 7.55 -6.68 19.56
C ALA A 111 8.36 -7.62 18.66
N PRO A 112 9.25 -8.45 19.25
CA PRO A 112 10.12 -9.33 18.48
C PRO A 112 9.31 -10.45 17.80
N HIS A 113 9.88 -11.01 16.72
CA HIS A 113 9.32 -12.16 15.99
C HIS A 113 7.86 -11.97 15.52
N THR A 114 7.51 -10.75 15.13
CA THR A 114 6.17 -10.43 14.64
C THR A 114 6.09 -10.66 13.14
N HIS A 115 5.04 -11.33 12.67
CA HIS A 115 4.73 -11.36 11.24
C HIS A 115 4.32 -9.98 10.75
N THR A 116 4.93 -9.53 9.64
CA THR A 116 4.69 -8.23 9.02
C THR A 116 4.45 -8.37 7.52
N LEU A 117 3.58 -7.51 7.00
CA LEU A 117 3.48 -7.24 5.58
C LEU A 117 4.02 -5.84 5.32
N LYS A 118 5.04 -5.74 4.47
CA LYS A 118 5.48 -4.48 3.87
C LYS A 118 5.16 -4.48 2.39
N ILE A 119 4.75 -3.33 1.86
CA ILE A 119 4.42 -3.17 0.44
C ILE A 119 5.23 -2.00 -0.10
N TYR A 120 5.93 -2.24 -1.20
CA TYR A 120 6.78 -1.24 -1.84
C TYR A 120 6.31 -0.96 -3.27
N ILE A 121 6.42 0.30 -3.70
CA ILE A 121 6.43 0.66 -5.11
C ILE A 121 7.87 0.58 -5.59
N GLU A 122 8.16 -0.39 -6.46
CA GLU A 122 9.44 -0.50 -7.13
C GLU A 122 9.35 0.08 -8.53
N GLY A 123 10.25 1.01 -8.86
CA GLY A 123 10.42 1.59 -10.19
C GLY A 123 11.68 1.07 -10.86
N ARG A 124 11.55 0.71 -12.13
CA ARG A 124 12.63 0.23 -12.98
C ARG A 124 12.69 1.05 -14.26
N TYR A 125 13.91 1.35 -14.70
CA TYR A 125 14.21 1.97 -15.98
C TYR A 125 15.15 1.05 -16.76
N GLY A 126 14.66 0.44 -17.84
CA GLY A 126 15.34 -0.68 -18.49
C GLY A 126 15.55 -1.86 -17.53
N ASP A 127 16.79 -2.36 -17.43
CA ASP A 127 17.14 -3.52 -16.58
C ASP A 127 17.58 -3.15 -15.16
N ARG A 128 17.56 -1.86 -14.79
CA ARG A 128 18.02 -1.39 -13.47
C ARG A 128 16.83 -1.03 -12.59
N THR A 129 16.80 -1.57 -11.38
CA THR A 129 15.93 -1.05 -10.31
C THR A 129 16.53 0.26 -9.84
N GLU A 130 15.76 1.33 -9.92
CA GLU A 130 16.24 2.67 -9.58
C GLU A 130 15.61 3.18 -8.28
N ILE A 131 14.41 2.70 -7.94
CA ILE A 131 13.65 3.24 -6.81
C ILE A 131 12.85 2.11 -6.13
N SER A 132 12.85 2.10 -4.80
CA SER A 132 11.93 1.31 -3.97
C SER A 132 11.44 2.17 -2.82
N LEU A 133 10.13 2.40 -2.74
CA LEU A 133 9.50 3.25 -1.72
C LEU A 133 8.36 2.51 -1.05
N ASN A 134 8.25 2.60 0.27
CA ASN A 134 7.15 1.99 1.02
C ASN A 134 5.80 2.64 0.61
N VAL A 135 4.77 1.84 0.35
CA VAL A 135 3.45 2.31 -0.08
C VAL A 135 2.80 3.19 0.99
N VAL A 136 2.91 2.83 2.26
CA VAL A 136 2.32 3.61 3.37
C VAL A 136 2.93 5.01 3.38
N HIS A 137 4.25 5.10 3.21
CA HIS A 137 4.97 6.38 3.11
C HIS A 137 4.50 7.23 1.92
N VAL A 138 4.42 6.63 0.73
CA VAL A 138 3.99 7.34 -0.49
C VAL A 138 2.56 7.84 -0.35
N LEU A 139 1.66 7.01 0.21
CA LEU A 139 0.27 7.38 0.42
C LEU A 139 0.12 8.45 1.50
N SER A 140 0.88 8.41 2.60
CA SER A 140 0.81 9.45 3.64
C SER A 140 1.25 10.82 3.10
N ILE A 141 2.29 10.87 2.26
CA ILE A 141 2.70 12.10 1.56
C ILE A 141 1.58 12.58 0.62
N ALA A 142 0.99 11.67 -0.15
CA ALA A 142 -0.08 12.00 -1.09
C ALA A 142 -1.31 12.57 -0.36
N ILE A 143 -1.74 11.93 0.74
CA ILE A 143 -2.86 12.36 1.58
C ILE A 143 -2.55 13.72 2.23
N SER A 144 -1.35 13.92 2.75
CA SER A 144 -0.93 15.20 3.36
C SER A 144 -1.00 16.36 2.36
N ARG A 145 -0.74 16.11 1.09
CA ARG A 145 -0.81 17.12 0.02
C ARG A 145 -2.22 17.32 -0.54
N GLU A 146 -3.03 16.26 -0.56
CA GLU A 146 -4.40 16.27 -1.06
C GLU A 146 -5.29 15.46 -0.11
N PRO A 147 -5.88 16.07 0.94
CA PRO A 147 -6.68 15.35 1.93
C PRO A 147 -7.88 14.59 1.33
N ARG A 148 -8.48 15.10 0.26
CA ARG A 148 -9.57 14.42 -0.48
C ARG A 148 -9.15 13.07 -1.06
N PHE A 149 -7.86 12.86 -1.30
CA PHE A 149 -7.34 11.56 -1.72
C PHE A 149 -7.48 10.53 -0.60
N GLY A 150 -7.32 10.94 0.67
CA GLY A 150 -7.58 10.10 1.84
C GLY A 150 -9.00 9.56 1.85
N GLU A 151 -10.00 10.42 1.65
CA GLU A 151 -11.42 10.02 1.58
C GLU A 151 -11.68 8.99 0.46
N CYS A 152 -11.00 9.13 -0.69
CA CYS A 152 -11.10 8.14 -1.77
C CYS A 152 -10.51 6.77 -1.37
N LEU A 153 -9.40 6.78 -0.63
CA LEU A 153 -8.75 5.56 -0.14
C LEU A 153 -9.57 4.87 0.93
N GLU A 154 -10.18 5.60 1.85
CA GLU A 154 -11.10 5.06 2.86
C GLU A 154 -12.32 4.41 2.21
N ASP A 155 -12.95 5.11 1.26
CA ASP A 155 -14.07 4.54 0.52
C ASP A 155 -13.65 3.25 -0.18
N PHE A 156 -12.49 3.23 -0.84
CA PHE A 156 -11.93 2.03 -1.45
C PHE A 156 -11.69 0.90 -0.43
N ALA A 157 -11.05 1.18 0.70
CA ALA A 157 -10.70 0.19 1.73
C ALA A 157 -11.91 -0.53 2.32
N SER A 158 -13.06 0.14 2.40
CA SER A 158 -14.29 -0.50 2.91
C SER A 158 -14.80 -1.65 2.01
N ASN A 159 -14.53 -1.61 0.70
CA ASN A 159 -14.79 -2.73 -0.20
C ASN A 159 -13.89 -2.67 -1.46
N PRO A 160 -12.62 -3.11 -1.36
CA PRO A 160 -11.61 -2.93 -2.41
C PRO A 160 -11.83 -3.81 -3.65
N ILE A 161 -12.76 -4.77 -3.58
CA ILE A 161 -13.16 -5.59 -4.72
C ILE A 161 -14.34 -5.00 -5.49
N SER A 162 -14.94 -3.91 -5.00
CA SER A 162 -16.07 -3.24 -5.65
C SER A 162 -15.61 -2.46 -6.87
N ILE A 163 -16.18 -2.77 -8.03
CA ILE A 163 -15.84 -2.12 -9.31
C ILE A 163 -16.09 -0.60 -9.25
N PRO A 164 -17.25 -0.10 -8.77
CA PRO A 164 -17.44 1.34 -8.60
C PRO A 164 -16.35 2.01 -7.76
N LYS A 165 -15.89 1.35 -6.69
CA LYS A 165 -14.86 1.89 -5.79
C LYS A 165 -13.47 1.84 -6.42
N LEU A 166 -13.15 0.76 -7.13
CA LEU A 166 -11.93 0.64 -7.94
C LEU A 166 -11.85 1.76 -9.00
N LEU A 167 -12.96 2.04 -9.68
CA LEU A 167 -13.02 3.13 -10.66
C LEU A 167 -12.91 4.50 -9.98
N ARG A 168 -13.55 4.69 -8.82
CA ARG A 168 -13.45 5.94 -8.05
C ARG A 168 -12.02 6.21 -7.61
N VAL A 169 -11.36 5.26 -6.95
CA VAL A 169 -9.96 5.44 -6.51
C VAL A 169 -9.02 5.63 -7.70
N SER A 170 -9.27 4.94 -8.82
CA SER A 170 -8.50 5.13 -10.06
C SER A 170 -8.62 6.56 -10.61
N ARG A 171 -9.82 7.16 -10.54
CA ARG A 171 -10.01 8.57 -10.90
C ARG A 171 -9.30 9.50 -9.92
N CYS A 172 -9.37 9.25 -8.61
CA CYS A 172 -8.65 10.08 -7.64
C CYS A 172 -7.12 10.02 -7.85
N ILE A 173 -6.58 8.84 -8.17
CA ILE A 173 -5.16 8.69 -8.55
C ILE A 173 -4.86 9.48 -9.83
N HIS A 174 -5.70 9.35 -10.87
CA HIS A 174 -5.51 10.09 -12.12
C HIS A 174 -5.54 11.60 -11.93
N ASP A 175 -6.49 12.12 -11.17
CA ASP A 175 -6.60 13.54 -10.85
C ASP A 175 -5.37 14.05 -10.08
N MET A 176 -4.88 13.26 -9.12
CA MET A 176 -3.64 13.56 -8.39
C MET A 176 -2.43 13.58 -9.34
N MET A 177 -2.31 12.61 -10.25
CA MET A 177 -1.24 12.60 -11.25
C MET A 177 -1.30 13.82 -12.16
N LYS A 178 -2.50 14.21 -12.61
CA LYS A 178 -2.70 15.38 -13.47
C LYS A 178 -2.30 16.68 -12.77
N ARG A 179 -2.67 16.86 -11.51
CA ARG A 179 -2.26 18.03 -10.71
C ARG A 179 -0.75 18.12 -10.50
N ASN A 180 -0.09 16.98 -10.37
CA ASN A 180 1.36 16.89 -10.15
C ASN A 180 2.16 16.63 -11.44
N ARG A 181 1.54 16.85 -12.61
CA ARG A 181 2.11 16.52 -13.93
C ARG A 181 3.52 17.07 -14.13
N GLY A 182 3.75 18.35 -13.82
CA GLY A 182 5.06 18.99 -14.05
C GLY A 182 6.22 18.38 -13.25
N VAL A 183 5.93 17.71 -12.12
CA VAL A 183 6.94 16.93 -11.38
C VAL A 183 7.02 15.51 -11.93
N LEU A 184 5.87 14.89 -12.17
CA LEU A 184 5.80 13.51 -12.63
C LEU A 184 6.40 13.32 -14.03
N GLU A 185 6.33 14.30 -14.92
CA GLU A 185 6.98 14.23 -16.25
C GLU A 185 8.52 14.20 -16.18
N LYS A 186 9.11 14.55 -15.02
CA LYS A 186 10.57 14.41 -14.80
C LYS A 186 10.96 13.00 -14.35
N ILE A 187 9.99 12.21 -13.90
CA ILE A 187 10.20 10.88 -13.30
C ILE A 187 9.64 9.79 -14.21
N LEU A 188 8.44 10.00 -14.74
CA LEU A 188 7.71 9.06 -15.57
C LEU A 188 7.93 9.37 -17.05
N GLU A 189 8.15 8.32 -17.84
CA GLU A 189 8.20 8.42 -19.31
C GLU A 189 6.89 8.97 -19.89
N LYS A 190 5.74 8.65 -19.27
CA LYS A 190 4.43 9.12 -19.72
C LYS A 190 3.48 9.37 -18.55
N VAL A 191 3.02 10.61 -18.40
CA VAL A 191 1.90 10.93 -17.49
C VAL A 191 0.59 10.77 -18.27
N PRO A 192 -0.40 10.00 -17.78
CA PRO A 192 -1.66 9.79 -18.49
C PRO A 192 -2.49 11.08 -18.57
N ASP A 193 -2.86 11.48 -19.79
CA ASP A 193 -3.68 12.68 -20.03
C ASP A 193 -5.14 12.50 -19.59
N ASP A 194 -5.65 11.28 -19.71
CA ASP A 194 -7.02 10.89 -19.40
C ASP A 194 -7.08 9.49 -18.75
N ILE A 195 -8.28 9.12 -18.29
CA ILE A 195 -8.53 7.84 -17.63
C ILE A 195 -8.25 6.64 -18.55
N ASN A 196 -8.50 6.74 -19.85
CA ASN A 196 -8.24 5.64 -20.80
C ASN A 196 -6.73 5.45 -20.98
N SER A 197 -5.95 6.52 -21.06
CA SER A 197 -4.48 6.47 -21.05
C SER A 197 -3.97 5.87 -19.75
N PHE A 198 -4.55 6.22 -18.60
CA PHE A 198 -4.18 5.65 -17.30
C PHE A 198 -4.43 4.13 -17.27
N LEU A 199 -5.60 3.68 -17.71
CA LEU A 199 -5.91 2.26 -17.83
C LEU A 199 -4.94 1.56 -18.79
N ASN A 200 -4.64 2.16 -19.94
CA ASN A 200 -3.68 1.63 -20.90
C ASN A 200 -2.25 1.53 -20.37
N LEU A 201 -1.88 2.37 -19.40
CA LEU A 201 -0.58 2.29 -18.74
C LEU A 201 -0.60 1.35 -17.53
N SER A 202 -1.76 0.96 -17.01
CA SER A 202 -1.89 0.06 -15.86
C SER A 202 -2.27 -1.37 -16.26
N PRO A 203 -1.33 -2.34 -16.27
CA PRO A 203 -1.66 -3.74 -16.52
C PRO A 203 -2.65 -4.32 -15.50
N LEU A 204 -2.51 -3.93 -14.22
CA LEU A 204 -3.39 -4.36 -13.15
C LEU A 204 -4.84 -3.94 -13.41
N LEU A 205 -5.09 -2.64 -13.65
CA LEU A 205 -6.45 -2.16 -13.87
C LEU A 205 -7.07 -2.75 -15.13
N ARG A 206 -6.29 -2.89 -16.22
CA ARG A 206 -6.76 -3.60 -17.42
C ARG A 206 -7.18 -5.03 -17.14
N ARG A 207 -6.40 -5.76 -16.34
CA ARG A 207 -6.73 -7.14 -15.98
C ARG A 207 -8.03 -7.20 -15.18
N VAL A 208 -8.16 -6.32 -14.19
CA VAL A 208 -9.37 -6.24 -13.34
C VAL A 208 -10.59 -5.91 -14.20
N ILE A 209 -10.50 -4.91 -15.08
CA ILE A 209 -11.62 -4.49 -15.93
C ILE A 209 -12.00 -5.57 -16.96
N ARG A 210 -11.03 -6.29 -17.53
CA ARG A 210 -11.28 -7.37 -18.50
C ARG A 210 -11.80 -8.67 -17.88
N SER A 211 -11.60 -8.87 -16.58
CA SER A 211 -12.15 -10.03 -15.86
C SER A 211 -13.60 -9.85 -15.43
N LEU A 212 -14.21 -8.72 -15.82
CA LEU A 212 -15.62 -8.37 -15.65
C LEU A 212 -16.34 -8.61 -16.98
#